data_AF-A0A7S2HMD0-F1
#
_entry.id   AF-A0A7S2HMD0-F1
#
_cell.length_a   1.000
_cell.length_b   1.000
_cell.length_c   1.000
_cell.angle_alpha   90.00
_cell.angle_beta   90.00
_cell.angle_gamma   90.00
#
_symmetry.space_group_name_H-M   'P 1'
#
loop_
_entity.id
_entity.type
_entity.pdbx_description
1 polymer ?
#
loop_
_entity_poly.entity_id
_entity_poly.type
_entity_poly.pdbx_seq_one_letter_code
_entity_poly.pdbx_strand_id
1 'polypeptide(L)'
;ENPVATFRTSLGDFKAEIYAEEMPLTAANFVDLCQAGFYNGLHFHRVIPNFMAQFGCPHSRDPFSPRAGTGGPEEGTTFFCEARPEPKEVVRTNGGCIPDEFSAQITNEPGTLSMANTGQRDSGGSQFFINVANNSF
;
A
#
# COMPACT_ATOMS: atom_id res chain seq x y z
N GLU A 1 3.80 -16.95 10.03
CA GLU A 1 3.74 -15.73 10.88
C GLU A 1 3.75 -14.55 9.94
N ASN A 2 2.80 -13.63 10.12
CA ASN A 2 2.68 -12.45 9.27
C ASN A 2 3.79 -11.43 9.56
N PRO A 3 4.37 -10.78 8.53
CA PRO A 3 5.30 -9.70 8.74
C PRO A 3 4.63 -8.50 9.42
N VAL A 4 5.40 -7.78 10.24
CA VAL A 4 4.94 -6.56 10.93
C VAL A 4 5.74 -5.36 10.43
N ALA A 5 5.06 -4.39 9.84
CA ALA A 5 5.64 -3.12 9.43
C ALA A 5 5.58 -2.11 10.58
N THR A 6 6.71 -1.45 10.87
CA THR A 6 6.76 -0.35 11.85
C THR A 6 6.76 0.98 11.10
N PHE A 7 5.73 1.79 11.34
CA PHE A 7 5.60 3.13 10.80
C PHE A 7 6.14 4.13 11.80
N ARG A 8 7.24 4.79 11.45
CA ARG A 8 7.79 5.90 12.23
C ARG A 8 7.30 7.20 11.63
N THR A 9 6.54 7.98 12.40
CA THR A 9 5.98 9.25 11.94
C THR A 9 6.36 10.38 12.87
N SER A 10 6.21 11.63 12.40
CA SER A 10 6.44 12.82 13.22
C SER A 10 5.46 12.95 14.41
N LEU A 11 4.35 12.21 14.39
CA LEU A 11 3.32 12.22 15.44
C LEU A 11 3.35 10.96 16.32
N GLY A 12 4.38 10.12 16.17
CA GLY A 12 4.55 8.88 16.91
C GLY A 12 4.63 7.65 16.02
N ASP A 13 4.94 6.53 16.67
CA ASP A 13 5.16 5.25 16.00
C ASP A 13 3.94 4.35 16.16
N PHE A 14 3.62 3.61 15.11
CA PHE A 14 2.64 2.53 15.16
C PHE A 14 3.12 1.33 14.34
N LYS A 15 2.45 0.19 14.53
CA LYS A 15 2.77 -1.05 13.82
C LYS A 15 1.53 -1.54 13.07
N ALA A 16 1.74 -2.12 11.90
CA ALA A 16 0.70 -2.82 11.16
C ALA A 16 1.17 -4.25 10.87
N GLU A 17 0.28 -5.21 11.14
CA GLU A 17 0.45 -6.58 10.66
C GLU A 17 0.07 -6.66 9.19
N ILE A 18 0.87 -7.38 8.40
CA ILE A 18 0.69 -7.50 6.96
C ILE A 18 0.29 -8.94 6.65
N TYR A 19 -0.93 -9.12 6.14
CA TYR A 19 -1.52 -10.42 5.82
C TYR A 19 -0.94 -10.99 4.53
N ALA A 20 0.27 -11.53 4.62
CA ALA A 20 1.03 -12.04 3.48
C ALA A 20 0.55 -13.41 3.00
N GLU A 21 -0.21 -14.16 3.81
CA GLU A 21 -0.80 -15.42 3.41
C GLU A 21 -2.09 -15.19 2.59
N GLU A 22 -2.89 -14.20 2.99
CA GLU A 22 -4.17 -13.86 2.35
C GLU A 22 -4.00 -13.00 1.10
N MET A 23 -3.02 -12.08 1.08
CA MET A 23 -2.77 -11.13 -0.01
C MET A 23 -1.28 -11.08 -0.38
N PRO A 24 -0.72 -12.19 -0.90
CA PRO A 24 0.73 -12.33 -1.02
C PRO A 24 1.40 -11.36 -2.00
N LEU A 25 0.81 -11.04 -3.16
CA LEU A 25 1.38 -10.08 -4.12
C LEU A 25 1.38 -8.68 -3.54
N THR A 26 0.26 -8.28 -2.92
CA THR A 26 0.08 -6.98 -2.28
C THR A 26 1.05 -6.81 -1.13
N ALA A 27 1.16 -7.82 -0.27
CA ALA A 27 2.08 -7.84 0.86
C ALA A 27 3.54 -7.82 0.38
N ALA A 28 3.92 -8.67 -0.59
CA ALA A 28 5.28 -8.71 -1.11
C ALA A 28 5.69 -7.38 -1.76
N ASN A 29 4.81 -6.77 -2.55
CA ASN A 29 5.05 -5.45 -3.13
C ASN A 29 5.23 -4.37 -2.05
N PHE A 30 4.38 -4.37 -1.02
CA PHE A 30 4.49 -3.43 0.09
C PHE A 30 5.81 -3.60 0.86
N VAL A 31 6.16 -4.84 1.21
CA VAL A 31 7.40 -5.17 1.93
C VAL A 31 8.63 -4.78 1.13
N ASP A 32 8.65 -5.05 -0.18
CA ASP A 32 9.74 -4.66 -1.08
C ASP A 32 9.93 -3.13 -1.09
N LEU A 33 8.85 -2.38 -1.25
CA LEU A 33 8.89 -0.90 -1.21
C LEU A 33 9.32 -0.37 0.16
N CYS A 34 8.92 -1.02 1.26
CA CYS A 34 9.41 -0.70 2.60
C CYS A 34 10.93 -0.90 2.72
N GLN A 35 11.44 -2.05 2.26
CA GLN A 35 12.87 -2.37 2.32
C GLN A 35 13.72 -1.45 1.43
N ALA A 36 13.17 -1.04 0.28
CA ALA A 36 13.79 -0.05 -0.60
C ALA A 36 13.77 1.39 -0.03
N GLY A 37 13.09 1.62 1.11
CA GLY A 37 12.94 2.94 1.71
C GLY A 37 12.02 3.88 0.91
N PHE A 38 11.18 3.34 0.03
CA PHE A 38 10.30 4.11 -0.85
C PHE A 38 9.37 5.05 -0.06
N TYR A 39 8.85 4.57 1.06
CA TYR A 39 7.91 5.28 1.94
C TYR A 39 8.56 6.34 2.84
N ASN A 40 9.90 6.44 2.86
CA ASN A 40 10.59 7.40 3.71
C ASN A 40 10.32 8.85 3.25
N GLY A 41 9.94 9.70 4.20
CA GLY A 41 9.62 11.10 3.96
C GLY A 41 8.32 11.35 3.20
N LEU A 42 7.49 10.32 2.99
CA LEU A 42 6.17 10.51 2.41
C LEU A 42 5.19 11.04 3.47
N HIS A 43 4.31 11.92 3.04
CA HIS A 43 3.22 12.43 3.88
C HIS A 43 1.91 11.70 3.59
N PHE A 44 1.03 11.66 4.59
CA PHE A 44 -0.39 11.39 4.40
C PHE A 44 -0.99 12.55 3.59
N HIS A 45 -1.19 12.32 2.29
CA HIS A 45 -1.59 13.38 1.36
C HIS A 45 -3.11 13.55 1.28
N ARG A 46 -3.87 12.60 1.82
CA ARG A 46 -5.33 12.69 1.88
C ARG A 46 -5.83 12.09 3.18
N VAL A 47 -6.46 12.91 4.01
CA VAL A 47 -7.06 12.49 5.29
C VAL A 47 -8.52 12.93 5.28
N ILE A 48 -9.44 11.96 5.36
CA ILE A 48 -10.87 12.23 5.45
C ILE A 48 -11.33 11.81 6.84
N PRO A 49 -11.75 12.76 7.70
CA PRO A 49 -12.26 12.45 9.02
C PRO A 49 -13.39 11.41 8.95
N ASN A 50 -13.37 10.44 9.87
CA ASN A 50 -14.34 9.34 9.94
C ASN A 50 -14.38 8.45 8.69
N PHE A 51 -13.29 8.36 7.94
CA PHE A 51 -13.19 7.44 6.82
C PHE A 51 -11.80 6.82 6.75
N MET A 52 -10.82 7.54 6.21
CA MET A 52 -9.49 6.99 5.98
C MET A 52 -8.38 8.03 5.97
N ALA A 53 -7.15 7.56 6.16
CA ALA A 53 -5.92 8.30 5.95
C ALA A 53 -5.05 7.60 4.90
N GLN A 54 -4.81 8.26 3.77
CA GLN A 54 -4.11 7.71 2.60
C GLN A 54 -2.67 8.23 2.49
N PHE A 55 -1.75 7.32 2.16
CA PHE A 55 -0.33 7.58 1.96
C PHE A 55 0.22 6.76 0.77
N GLY A 56 1.54 6.82 0.55
CA GLY A 56 2.22 5.97 -0.41
C GLY A 56 2.37 6.55 -1.82
N CYS A 57 2.15 7.86 -1.98
CA CYS A 57 2.44 8.57 -3.22
C CYS A 57 3.82 9.23 -3.15
N PRO A 58 4.76 8.98 -4.08
CA PRO A 58 6.10 9.57 -4.04
C PRO A 58 6.09 11.09 -4.25
N HIS A 59 5.07 11.63 -4.91
CA HIS A 59 4.90 13.08 -5.04
C HIS A 59 4.53 13.74 -3.71
N SER A 60 4.03 13.00 -2.72
CA SER A 60 3.73 13.55 -1.39
C SER A 60 4.97 13.80 -0.54
N ARG A 61 6.20 13.54 -1.03
CA ARG A 61 7.43 14.03 -0.36
C ARG A 61 7.42 15.55 -0.23
N ASP A 62 6.91 16.21 -1.26
CA ASP A 62 6.57 17.62 -1.18
C ASP A 62 5.11 17.75 -0.70
N PRO A 63 4.85 18.27 0.50
CA PRO A 63 3.50 18.42 1.04
C PRO A 63 2.62 19.39 0.24
N PHE A 64 3.22 20.21 -0.64
CA PHE A 64 2.49 21.17 -1.48
C PHE A 64 2.35 20.71 -2.93
N SER A 65 2.83 19.51 -3.26
CA SER A 65 2.78 19.01 -4.63
C SER A 65 1.32 18.81 -5.08
N PRO A 66 0.88 19.46 -6.17
CA PRO A 66 -0.47 19.24 -6.72
C PRO A 66 -0.61 17.85 -7.35
N ARG A 67 0.48 17.07 -7.45
CA ARG A 67 0.50 15.71 -7.99
C ARG A 67 0.41 14.64 -6.89
N ALA A 68 0.27 15.02 -5.62
CA ALA A 68 0.08 14.07 -4.55
C ALA A 68 -1.21 13.25 -4.80
N GLY A 69 -1.11 11.93 -4.69
CA GLY A 69 -2.18 10.98 -5.02
C GLY A 69 -2.15 10.40 -6.44
N THR A 70 -1.26 10.87 -7.33
CA THR A 70 -1.18 10.35 -8.72
C THR A 70 0.08 9.54 -9.02
N GLY A 71 1.01 9.47 -8.07
CA GLY A 71 2.29 8.77 -8.24
C GLY A 71 2.26 7.33 -7.74
N GLY A 72 3.15 6.52 -8.31
CA GLY A 72 3.42 5.13 -7.95
C GLY A 72 4.92 4.81 -8.02
N PRO A 73 5.32 3.55 -7.84
CA PRO A 73 6.69 3.11 -8.06
C PRO A 73 7.04 3.15 -9.55
N GLU A 74 8.31 2.99 -9.89
CA GLU A 74 8.75 3.02 -11.28
C GLU A 74 8.26 1.78 -12.04
N GLU A 75 7.69 2.00 -13.23
CA GLU A 75 7.24 0.93 -14.12
C GLU A 75 8.44 0.10 -14.62
N GLY A 76 8.26 -1.22 -14.71
CA GLY A 76 9.31 -2.15 -15.12
C GLY A 76 10.20 -2.61 -13.98
N THR A 77 10.10 -2.03 -12.78
CA THR A 77 10.75 -2.58 -11.58
C THR A 77 10.12 -3.92 -11.20
N THR A 78 10.91 -4.80 -10.61
CA THR A 78 10.46 -6.13 -10.18
C THR A 78 10.51 -6.26 -8.66
N PHE A 79 9.71 -7.20 -8.14
CA PHE A 79 9.79 -7.66 -6.76
C PHE A 79 9.55 -9.15 -6.72
N PHE A 80 10.08 -9.81 -5.69
CA PHE A 80 9.91 -11.25 -5.51
C PHE A 80 8.72 -11.53 -4.59
N CYS A 81 7.79 -12.35 -5.07
CA CYS A 81 6.65 -12.81 -4.29
C CYS A 81 6.88 -14.26 -3.85
N GLU A 82 7.04 -14.48 -2.54
CA GLU A 82 7.28 -15.81 -1.95
C GLU A 82 6.00 -16.65 -1.77
N ALA A 83 4.88 -16.23 -2.37
CA ALA A 83 3.60 -16.93 -2.28
C ALA A 83 3.74 -18.40 -2.65
N ARG A 84 3.07 -19.28 -1.89
CA ARG A 84 2.96 -20.70 -2.24
C ARG A 84 1.68 -20.94 -3.05
N PRO A 85 1.67 -21.89 -4.01
CA PRO A 85 2.67 -22.93 -4.23
C PRO A 85 3.88 -22.52 -5.11
N GLU A 86 3.79 -21.42 -5.87
CA GLU A 86 4.82 -21.03 -6.83
C GLU A 86 5.33 -19.60 -6.53
N PRO A 87 6.52 -19.49 -5.92
CA PRO A 87 7.23 -18.22 -5.81
C PRO A 87 7.50 -17.66 -7.21
N LYS A 88 7.31 -16.36 -7.39
CA LYS A 88 7.51 -15.72 -8.69
C LYS A 88 8.04 -14.32 -8.56
N GLU A 89 8.86 -13.93 -9.53
CA GLU A 89 9.18 -12.53 -9.77
C GLU A 89 8.00 -11.86 -10.47
N VAL A 90 7.62 -10.69 -9.97
CA VAL A 90 6.49 -9.92 -10.48
C VAL A 90 7.02 -8.58 -10.97
N VAL A 91 6.65 -8.22 -12.19
CA VAL A 91 6.97 -6.92 -12.80
C VAL A 91 5.85 -5.94 -12.47
N ARG A 92 6.20 -4.76 -12.00
CA ARG A 92 5.24 -3.65 -11.86
C ARG A 92 4.97 -3.04 -13.23
N THR A 93 3.71 -3.04 -13.66
CA THR A 93 3.28 -2.56 -14.98
C THR A 93 2.37 -1.34 -14.84
N ASN A 94 1.92 -0.72 -15.92
CA ASN A 94 0.92 0.36 -15.88
C ASN A 94 1.27 1.51 -14.89
N GLY A 95 2.48 2.07 -14.97
CA GLY A 95 2.91 3.13 -14.06
C GLY A 95 3.24 2.64 -12.64
N GLY A 96 3.69 1.39 -12.50
CA GLY A 96 4.12 0.82 -11.22
C GLY A 96 3.05 0.05 -10.44
N CYS A 97 1.95 -0.29 -11.10
CA CYS A 97 0.87 -1.10 -10.54
C CYS A 97 1.19 -2.60 -10.57
N ILE A 98 0.46 -3.34 -9.75
CA ILE A 98 0.50 -4.80 -9.66
C ILE A 98 -0.88 -5.38 -10.00
N PRO A 99 -0.97 -6.65 -10.40
CA PRO A 99 -2.24 -7.32 -10.60
C PRO A 99 -3.09 -7.36 -9.33
N ASP A 100 -4.40 -7.21 -9.47
CA ASP A 100 -5.32 -7.26 -8.33
C ASP A 100 -5.37 -8.65 -7.69
N GLU A 101 -5.33 -8.70 -6.36
CA GLU A 101 -5.64 -9.89 -5.59
C GLU A 101 -7.04 -9.77 -5.01
N PHE A 102 -7.92 -10.70 -5.37
CA PHE A 102 -9.25 -10.80 -4.79
C PHE A 102 -9.26 -11.97 -3.81
N SER A 103 -9.00 -11.70 -2.53
CA SER A 103 -9.29 -12.65 -1.46
C SER A 103 -10.56 -12.24 -0.70
N ALA A 104 -11.14 -13.19 0.04
CA ALA A 104 -12.42 -13.03 0.71
C ALA A 104 -12.37 -11.90 1.75
N GLN A 105 -13.16 -10.85 1.53
CA GLN A 105 -13.59 -9.82 2.48
C GLN A 105 -12.72 -9.69 3.75
N ILE A 106 -11.58 -9.02 3.65
CA ILE A 106 -10.97 -8.39 4.83
C ILE A 106 -11.81 -7.14 5.10
N THR A 107 -12.47 -7.11 6.25
CA THR A 107 -13.46 -6.08 6.61
C THR A 107 -12.83 -4.68 6.67
N ASN A 108 -13.61 -3.64 6.34
CA ASN A 108 -13.19 -2.24 6.46
C ASN A 108 -13.33 -1.71 7.90
N GLU A 109 -12.82 -2.48 8.85
CA GLU A 109 -12.78 -2.08 10.25
C GLU A 109 -11.74 -0.98 10.49
N PRO A 110 -11.96 -0.08 11.47
CA PRO A 110 -10.96 0.88 11.92
C PRO A 110 -9.64 0.18 12.25
N GLY A 111 -8.55 0.70 11.70
CA GLY A 111 -7.20 0.17 11.88
C GLY A 111 -6.73 -0.76 10.76
N THR A 112 -7.57 -1.12 9.81
CA THR A 112 -7.13 -1.93 8.65
C THR A 112 -6.33 -1.10 7.66
N LEU A 113 -5.31 -1.72 7.08
CA LEU A 113 -4.44 -1.17 6.04
C LEU A 113 -4.80 -1.80 4.70
N SER A 114 -5.28 -0.99 3.77
CA SER A 114 -5.79 -1.44 2.47
C SER A 114 -5.09 -0.74 1.31
N MET A 115 -4.84 -1.46 0.22
CA MET A 115 -4.26 -0.88 -0.99
C MET A 115 -5.27 0.04 -1.68
N ALA A 116 -4.84 1.24 -2.04
CA ALA A 116 -5.62 2.16 -2.86
C ALA A 116 -5.48 1.79 -4.33
N ASN A 117 -6.60 1.80 -5.05
CA ASN A 117 -6.67 1.60 -6.49
C ASN A 117 -7.51 2.72 -7.12
N THR A 118 -7.51 2.84 -8.45
CA THR A 118 -8.28 3.86 -9.18
C THR A 118 -9.69 3.41 -9.55
N GLY A 119 -10.14 2.25 -9.04
CA GLY A 119 -11.37 1.58 -9.47
C GLY A 119 -11.27 0.87 -10.82
N GLN A 120 -10.11 0.94 -11.48
CA GLN A 120 -9.77 0.12 -12.65
C GLN A 120 -9.02 -1.14 -12.21
N ARG A 121 -9.18 -2.22 -12.98
CA ARG A 121 -8.44 -3.46 -12.77
C ARG A 121 -6.93 -3.21 -12.86
N ASP A 122 -6.16 -3.82 -11.95
CA ASP A 122 -4.69 -3.80 -11.91
C ASP A 122 -4.11 -2.37 -11.78
N SER A 123 -4.75 -1.55 -10.93
CA SER A 123 -4.36 -0.15 -10.67
C SER A 123 -3.83 0.09 -9.25
N GLY A 124 -3.70 -0.97 -8.45
CA GLY A 124 -3.04 -0.93 -7.15
C GLY A 124 -1.53 -0.88 -7.33
N GLY A 125 -0.86 0.11 -6.72
CA GLY A 125 0.59 0.31 -6.86
C GLY A 125 1.27 0.42 -5.51
N SER A 126 1.65 1.64 -5.12
CA SER A 126 2.28 1.92 -3.82
C SER A 126 1.39 2.66 -2.84
N GLN A 127 0.19 3.07 -3.24
CA GLN A 127 -0.69 3.87 -2.40
C GLN A 127 -1.56 2.96 -1.51
N PHE A 128 -1.67 3.32 -0.24
CA PHE A 128 -2.44 2.60 0.77
C PHE A 128 -3.24 3.58 1.61
N PHE A 129 -4.32 3.11 2.21
CA PHE A 129 -5.09 3.86 3.18
C PHE A 129 -5.32 3.05 4.46
N ILE A 130 -5.34 3.77 5.58
CA ILE A 130 -5.69 3.24 6.89
C ILE A 130 -7.13 3.67 7.18
N ASN A 131 -8.01 2.72 7.46
CA ASN A 131 -9.37 3.02 7.88
C ASN A 131 -9.35 3.61 9.30
N VAL A 132 -9.95 4.78 9.51
CA VAL A 132 -9.99 5.47 10.82
C VAL A 132 -11.36 5.43 11.48
N ALA A 133 -12.37 4.89 10.78
CA ALA A 133 -13.70 4.63 11.30
C ALA A 133 -14.32 3.44 10.56
N ASN A 134 -15.37 2.85 11.15
CA ASN A 134 -16.18 1.83 10.50
C ASN A 134 -16.77 2.44 9.24
N ASN A 135 -16.42 1.88 8.08
CA ASN A 135 -17.03 2.25 6.82
C ASN A 135 -17.65 1.01 6.18
N SER A 136 -18.80 1.20 5.53
CA SER A 136 -19.58 0.12 4.93
C SER A 136 -19.23 -0.13 3.45
N PHE A 137 -18.08 0.39 3.00
CA PHE A 137 -17.64 0.29 1.60
C PHE A 137 -16.98 -1.05 1.30
#